data_AF-A0A2A2D188-F1
#
_entry.id   AF-A0A2A2D188-F1
#
_cell.length_a   1.000
_cell.length_b   1.000
_cell.length_c   1.000
_cell.angle_alpha   90.00
_cell.angle_beta   90.00
_cell.angle_gamma   90.00
#
_symmetry.space_group_name_H-M   'P 1'
#
loop_
_entity.id
_entity.type
_entity.pdbx_description
1 polymer ?
#
loop_
_entity_poly.entity_id
_entity_poly.type
_entity_poly.pdbx_seq_one_letter_code
_entity_poly.pdbx_strand_id
1 'polypeptide(L)'
;MKKSSRLMTVLGIGGLVAGSLLTASSASAGSSGASPAASVVAERHLMTSQDVVRQTSAAVLLNAAGGVPTTVLSETVPAGSWVLSSNATLVSWEPSDYTRCTLYAGETVVGGAASMIGNASTGAGSGVFAATVAAHGAFSGTGPTTVSLRCGHDTTRNRAPYVDPGATLWLHRSDGPGQLKR
;
A
#
# COMPACT_ATOMS: atom_id res chain seq x y z
N MET A 1 -21.31 -33.27 -33.65
CA MET A 1 -22.77 -32.97 -33.71
C MET A 1 -23.30 -32.78 -32.28
N LYS A 2 -24.24 -31.84 -32.08
CA LYS A 2 -24.89 -31.33 -30.83
C LYS A 2 -24.12 -30.16 -30.15
N LYS A 3 -24.49 -28.88 -30.35
CA LYS A 3 -25.65 -28.06 -29.85
C LYS A 3 -25.65 -27.97 -28.32
N SER A 4 -25.79 -26.87 -27.57
CA SER A 4 -26.29 -25.48 -27.72
C SER A 4 -25.70 -24.65 -26.55
N SER A 5 -25.27 -23.39 -26.68
CA SER A 5 -26.03 -22.12 -26.57
C SER A 5 -26.86 -21.92 -25.29
N ARG A 6 -26.55 -20.88 -24.51
CA ARG A 6 -27.51 -19.90 -23.92
C ARG A 6 -26.81 -18.69 -23.30
N LEU A 7 -27.03 -17.53 -23.92
CA LEU A 7 -26.95 -16.19 -23.34
C LEU A 7 -28.10 -15.99 -22.32
N MET A 8 -27.85 -15.21 -21.27
CA MET A 8 -28.90 -14.37 -20.67
C MET A 8 -28.32 -13.01 -20.22
N THR A 9 -28.82 -11.99 -20.90
CA THR A 9 -28.73 -10.57 -20.62
C THR A 9 -29.78 -10.22 -19.55
N VAL A 10 -29.40 -9.52 -18.49
CA VAL A 10 -30.36 -8.85 -17.59
C VAL A 10 -30.07 -7.36 -17.60
N LEU A 11 -30.90 -6.64 -18.35
CA LEU A 11 -31.05 -5.18 -18.29
C LEU A 11 -31.90 -4.84 -17.06
N GLY A 12 -31.34 -4.13 -16.11
CA GLY A 12 -32.08 -3.49 -15.02
C GLY A 12 -32.31 -2.01 -15.34
N ILE A 13 -33.49 -1.67 -15.83
CA ILE A 13 -34.02 -0.30 -15.94
C ILE A 13 -34.71 0.02 -14.62
N GLY A 14 -34.30 1.08 -13.93
CA GLY A 14 -34.88 1.45 -12.63
C GLY A 14 -34.76 2.95 -12.32
N GLY A 15 -35.80 3.69 -12.70
CA GLY A 15 -36.45 4.71 -11.87
C GLY A 15 -35.70 5.99 -11.52
N LEU A 16 -35.96 7.05 -12.30
CA LEU A 16 -35.89 8.45 -11.85
C LEU A 16 -36.98 8.71 -10.80
N VAL A 17 -36.61 9.26 -9.63
CA VAL A 17 -37.54 9.96 -8.75
C VAL A 17 -37.02 11.37 -8.52
N ALA A 18 -37.71 12.33 -9.10
CA ALA A 18 -37.60 13.74 -8.79
C ALA A 18 -38.36 14.03 -7.49
N GLY A 19 -37.71 14.72 -6.55
CA GLY A 19 -38.30 15.11 -5.28
C GLY A 19 -37.63 16.37 -4.75
N SER A 20 -38.17 17.52 -5.14
CA SER A 20 -37.83 18.84 -4.62
C SER A 20 -38.34 19.00 -3.19
N LEU A 21 -37.50 19.48 -2.27
CA LEU A 21 -37.95 20.18 -1.05
C LEU A 21 -36.85 21.16 -0.63
N LEU A 22 -37.08 22.43 -0.94
CA LEU A 22 -36.33 23.58 -0.42
C LEU A 22 -36.85 23.88 0.99
N THR A 23 -36.10 23.46 2.01
CA THR A 23 -36.30 23.97 3.38
C THR A 23 -35.31 25.11 3.62
N ALA A 24 -35.80 26.35 3.52
CA ALA A 24 -35.11 27.52 3.99
C ALA A 24 -35.10 27.51 5.51
N SER A 25 -33.93 27.24 6.11
CA SER A 25 -33.70 27.46 7.53
C SER A 25 -33.18 28.88 7.73
N SER A 26 -34.03 29.73 8.29
CA SER A 26 -33.68 31.03 8.86
C SER A 26 -32.72 30.83 10.03
N ALA A 27 -31.44 31.14 9.83
CA ALA A 27 -30.48 31.24 10.92
C ALA A 27 -30.61 32.63 11.57
N SER A 28 -30.86 32.64 12.88
CA SER A 28 -30.86 33.83 13.71
C SER A 28 -29.45 34.39 13.87
N ALA A 29 -29.33 35.71 13.70
CA ALA A 29 -28.13 36.46 14.05
C ALA A 29 -27.98 36.49 15.58
N GLY A 30 -27.11 35.62 16.11
CA GLY A 30 -26.61 35.71 17.48
C GLY A 30 -25.33 36.53 17.50
N SER A 31 -25.41 37.76 18.01
CA SER A 31 -24.29 38.65 18.22
C SER A 31 -23.48 38.29 19.46
N SER A 32 -22.16 38.49 19.33
CA SER A 32 -21.19 38.89 20.37
C SER A 32 -20.93 37.95 21.56
N GLY A 33 -19.93 37.10 21.37
CA GLY A 33 -19.10 36.52 22.42
C GLY A 33 -17.73 36.19 21.85
N ALA A 34 -16.94 37.23 21.56
CA ALA A 34 -15.59 37.08 21.02
C ALA A 34 -14.65 36.49 22.07
N SER A 35 -14.68 35.17 22.23
CA SER A 35 -13.46 34.45 22.57
C SER A 35 -12.66 34.33 21.27
N PRO A 36 -11.38 34.73 21.24
CA PRO A 36 -10.54 34.38 20.10
C PRO A 36 -10.43 32.86 20.12
N ALA A 37 -11.22 32.19 19.29
CA ALA A 37 -10.93 30.83 18.89
C ALA A 37 -9.59 30.94 18.16
N ALA A 38 -8.51 30.75 18.91
CA ALA A 38 -7.19 30.59 18.36
C ALA A 38 -7.36 29.52 17.28
N SER A 39 -7.13 29.92 16.04
CA SER A 39 -7.05 29.00 14.94
C SER A 39 -5.93 28.04 15.31
N VAL A 40 -6.28 26.85 15.80
CA VAL A 40 -5.35 25.74 16.01
C VAL A 40 -5.04 25.14 14.64
N VAL A 41 -4.71 25.98 13.66
CA VAL A 41 -3.88 25.56 12.55
C VAL A 41 -2.52 25.36 13.20
N ALA A 42 -2.32 24.14 13.71
CA ALA A 42 -1.05 23.69 14.25
C ALA A 42 0.05 24.20 13.32
N GLU A 43 1.03 24.88 13.90
CA GLU A 43 2.19 25.41 13.19
C GLU A 43 2.65 24.41 12.14
N ARG A 44 2.88 24.90 10.91
CA ARG A 44 3.43 24.08 9.85
C ARG A 44 4.81 23.58 10.30
N HIS A 45 4.86 22.37 10.85
CA HIS A 45 6.06 21.56 11.06
C HIS A 45 6.68 21.10 9.71
N LEU A 46 6.63 21.95 8.68
CA LEU A 46 7.17 21.67 7.35
C LEU A 46 8.67 21.92 7.26
N MET A 47 9.33 22.44 8.31
CA MET A 47 10.77 22.72 8.26
C MET A 47 11.66 21.53 8.64
N THR A 48 11.09 20.41 9.10
CA THR A 48 11.84 19.18 9.45
C THR A 48 11.27 17.89 8.87
N SER A 49 10.30 17.98 7.95
CA SER A 49 9.74 16.83 7.21
C SER A 49 10.84 16.14 6.42
N GLN A 50 11.42 15.10 7.00
CA GLN A 50 12.38 14.24 6.32
C GLN A 50 11.58 13.19 5.57
N ASP A 51 11.36 13.44 4.29
CA ASP A 51 10.84 12.45 3.36
C ASP A 51 12.03 11.74 2.72
N VAL A 52 12.07 10.42 2.84
CA VAL A 52 13.08 9.60 2.18
C VAL A 52 12.41 8.74 1.14
N VAL A 53 12.91 8.81 -0.09
CA VAL A 53 12.45 7.99 -1.20
C VAL A 53 13.61 7.17 -1.73
N ARG A 54 13.39 5.86 -1.84
CA ARG A 54 14.29 4.92 -2.50
C ARG A 54 13.57 4.22 -3.63
N GLN A 55 14.30 3.97 -4.70
CA GLN A 55 13.77 3.31 -5.88
C GLN A 55 14.81 2.35 -6.48
N THR A 56 14.38 1.17 -6.93
CA THR A 56 15.27 0.25 -7.65
C THR A 56 15.49 0.76 -9.08
N SER A 57 16.73 0.74 -9.56
CA SER A 57 17.08 1.09 -10.95
C SER A 57 17.17 -0.12 -11.89
N ALA A 58 17.12 -1.33 -11.32
CA ALA A 58 17.23 -2.60 -12.03
C ALA A 58 16.31 -3.64 -11.39
N ALA A 59 16.06 -4.72 -12.12
CA ALA A 59 15.27 -5.83 -11.62
C ALA A 59 15.99 -6.51 -10.45
N VAL A 60 15.25 -6.91 -9.42
CA VAL A 60 15.76 -7.63 -8.26
C VAL A 60 15.25 -9.07 -8.31
N LEU A 61 16.14 -10.01 -8.56
CA LEU A 61 15.82 -11.44 -8.48
C LEU A 61 15.49 -11.80 -7.02
N LEU A 62 14.36 -12.49 -6.82
CA LEU A 62 14.02 -13.06 -5.52
C LEU A 62 14.77 -14.38 -5.32
N ASN A 63 14.81 -14.87 -4.08
CA ASN A 63 15.32 -16.20 -3.80
C ASN A 63 14.40 -17.25 -4.45
N ALA A 64 14.96 -18.26 -5.12
CA ALA A 64 14.18 -19.34 -5.73
C ALA A 64 13.59 -20.32 -4.70
N ALA A 65 14.13 -20.38 -3.49
CA ALA A 65 13.61 -21.18 -2.39
C ALA A 65 12.36 -20.51 -1.79
N GLY A 66 11.27 -21.27 -1.69
CA GLY A 66 10.03 -20.81 -1.09
C GLY A 66 10.20 -20.45 0.39
N GLY A 67 9.49 -19.42 0.84
CA GLY A 67 9.53 -18.92 2.21
C GLY A 67 10.76 -18.08 2.56
N VAL A 68 11.69 -17.85 1.62
CA VAL A 68 12.91 -17.07 1.87
C VAL A 68 12.77 -15.65 1.29
N PRO A 69 12.57 -14.62 2.13
CA PRO A 69 12.44 -13.26 1.65
C PRO A 69 13.78 -12.70 1.16
N THR A 70 13.72 -11.87 0.11
CA THR A 70 14.84 -11.11 -0.44
C THR A 70 14.63 -9.63 -0.20
N THR A 71 15.63 -8.93 0.31
CA THR A 71 15.57 -7.48 0.49
C THR A 71 15.62 -6.77 -0.87
N VAL A 72 14.57 -6.01 -1.18
CA VAL A 72 14.45 -5.25 -2.43
C VAL A 72 14.95 -3.82 -2.26
N LEU A 73 14.56 -3.18 -1.15
CA LEU A 73 14.99 -1.84 -0.75
C LEU A 73 15.25 -1.81 0.75
N SER A 74 16.20 -0.99 1.17
CA SER A 74 16.52 -0.77 2.58
C SER A 74 16.98 0.67 2.79
N GLU A 75 16.62 1.24 3.94
CA GLU A 75 17.02 2.58 4.36
C GLU A 75 17.12 2.65 5.88
N THR A 76 18.17 3.27 6.42
CA THR A 76 18.24 3.55 7.86
C THR A 76 17.78 4.96 8.14
N VAL A 77 16.75 5.11 8.97
CA VAL A 77 16.22 6.41 9.40
C VAL A 77 16.57 6.69 10.85
N PRO A 78 16.69 7.97 11.25
CA PRO A 78 16.91 8.33 12.64
C PRO A 78 15.70 8.00 13.52
N ALA A 79 15.90 8.13 14.84
CA ALA A 79 14.84 8.04 15.83
C ALA A 79 13.65 8.97 15.50
N GLY A 80 12.44 8.50 15.76
CA GLY A 80 11.21 9.22 15.47
C GLY A 80 10.06 8.29 15.10
N SER A 81 8.95 8.89 14.72
CA SER A 81 7.78 8.20 14.17
C SER A 81 7.76 8.34 12.66
N TRP A 82 7.40 7.25 11.98
CA TRP A 82 7.49 7.15 10.53
C TRP A 82 6.26 6.45 9.96
N VAL A 83 5.75 6.97 8.85
CA VAL A 83 4.75 6.32 7.99
C VAL A 83 5.45 5.86 6.72
N LEU A 84 5.11 4.65 6.30
CA LEU A 84 5.78 3.93 5.23
C LEU A 84 4.79 3.64 4.12
N SER A 85 5.25 3.77 2.89
CA SER A 85 4.53 3.34 1.70
C SER A 85 5.52 2.67 0.76
N SER A 86 5.15 1.52 0.20
CA SER A 86 5.94 0.87 -0.83
C SER A 86 5.06 0.42 -1.98
N ASN A 87 5.69 0.29 -3.13
CA ASN A 87 5.10 -0.26 -4.33
C ASN A 87 6.15 -1.13 -5.04
N ALA A 88 5.77 -2.33 -5.44
CA ALA A 88 6.65 -3.25 -6.16
C ALA A 88 5.85 -4.04 -7.20
N THR A 89 6.32 -4.05 -8.45
CA THR A 89 5.77 -4.92 -9.50
C THR A 89 6.51 -6.25 -9.48
N LEU A 90 5.78 -7.30 -9.13
CA LEU A 90 6.30 -8.66 -9.04
C LEU A 90 6.03 -9.39 -10.36
N VAL A 91 7.02 -10.11 -10.89
CA VAL A 91 6.92 -10.83 -12.16
C VAL A 91 7.37 -12.28 -12.01
N SER A 92 6.61 -13.19 -12.61
CA SER A 92 6.95 -14.61 -12.67
C SER A 92 6.39 -15.24 -13.94
N TRP A 93 7.16 -16.13 -14.57
CA TRP A 93 6.73 -16.97 -15.70
C TRP A 93 6.56 -18.45 -15.31
N GLU A 94 6.88 -18.79 -14.06
CA GLU A 94 6.65 -20.11 -13.46
C GLU A 94 5.17 -20.33 -13.14
N PRO A 95 4.73 -21.54 -12.74
CA PRO A 95 3.41 -21.76 -12.17
C PRO A 95 3.01 -20.69 -11.15
N SER A 96 1.74 -20.27 -11.18
CA SER A 96 1.23 -19.25 -10.28
C SER A 96 1.32 -19.64 -8.81
N ASP A 97 1.80 -18.71 -7.99
CA ASP A 97 1.95 -18.86 -6.55
C ASP A 97 1.94 -17.49 -5.85
N TYR A 98 1.62 -17.49 -4.55
CA TYR A 98 1.55 -16.28 -3.74
C TYR A 98 2.94 -15.71 -3.55
N THR A 99 3.09 -14.44 -3.94
CA THR A 99 4.29 -13.64 -3.72
C THR A 99 3.91 -12.46 -2.84
N ARG A 100 4.68 -12.26 -1.78
CA ARG A 100 4.44 -11.28 -0.72
C ARG A 100 5.55 -10.26 -0.71
N CYS A 101 5.20 -9.03 -0.43
CA CYS A 101 6.13 -7.99 -0.04
C CYS A 101 5.75 -7.46 1.33
N THR A 102 6.71 -7.43 2.23
CA THR A 102 6.51 -7.09 3.63
C THR A 102 7.45 -5.93 3.99
N LEU A 103 6.91 -4.95 4.69
CA LEU A 103 7.66 -3.85 5.27
C LEU A 103 8.14 -4.24 6.67
N TYR A 104 9.43 -4.03 6.89
CA TYR A 104 10.09 -4.27 8.17
C TYR A 104 10.67 -2.99 8.74
N ALA A 105 10.58 -2.83 10.06
CA ALA A 105 11.40 -1.90 10.84
C ALA A 105 12.28 -2.74 11.78
N GLY A 106 13.59 -2.79 11.49
CA GLY A 106 14.46 -3.85 12.00
C GLY A 106 13.97 -5.21 11.49
N GLU A 107 13.62 -6.11 12.41
CA GLU A 107 13.00 -7.41 12.13
C GLU A 107 11.49 -7.44 12.41
N THR A 108 10.91 -6.32 12.85
CA THR A 108 9.47 -6.24 13.12
C THR A 108 8.71 -5.97 11.83
N VAL A 109 7.71 -6.80 11.54
CA VAL A 109 6.77 -6.56 10.43
C VAL A 109 5.84 -5.40 10.80
N VAL A 110 5.79 -4.38 9.94
CA VAL A 110 4.96 -3.17 10.14
C VAL A 110 3.89 -3.01 9.06
N GLY A 111 3.91 -3.85 8.03
CA GLY A 111 2.95 -3.85 6.94
C GLY A 111 3.30 -4.89 5.89
N GLY A 112 2.37 -5.20 4.99
CA GLY A 112 2.63 -6.12 3.90
C GLY A 112 1.43 -6.31 2.99
N ALA A 113 1.70 -6.85 1.80
CA ALA A 113 0.69 -7.21 0.82
C ALA A 113 1.14 -8.44 0.04
N ALA A 114 0.16 -9.15 -0.52
CA ALA A 114 0.38 -10.35 -1.30
C ALA A 114 -0.38 -10.26 -2.62
N SER A 115 0.17 -10.86 -3.67
CA SER A 115 -0.54 -11.14 -4.91
C SER A 115 -0.14 -12.52 -5.42
N MET A 116 -1.00 -13.11 -6.24
CA MET A 116 -0.72 -14.36 -6.91
C MET A 116 -0.15 -14.06 -8.30
N ILE A 117 1.11 -14.44 -8.52
CA ILE A 117 1.79 -14.18 -9.79
C ILE A 117 2.28 -15.48 -10.43
N GLY A 118 2.32 -15.51 -11.76
CA GLY A 118 2.75 -16.65 -12.56
C GLY A 118 1.64 -17.22 -13.45
N ASN A 119 1.94 -18.34 -14.10
CA ASN A 119 1.04 -19.02 -15.02
C ASN A 119 -0.10 -19.73 -14.27
N ALA A 120 -1.31 -19.17 -14.35
CA ALA A 120 -2.52 -19.77 -13.76
C ALA A 120 -2.89 -21.14 -14.32
N SER A 121 -2.50 -21.48 -15.56
CA SER A 121 -2.84 -22.77 -16.15
C SER A 121 -2.06 -23.95 -15.57
N THR A 122 -0.91 -23.68 -14.95
CA THR A 122 0.00 -24.70 -14.40
C THR A 122 0.24 -24.53 -12.91
N GLY A 123 -0.33 -23.52 -12.27
CA GLY A 123 -0.18 -23.23 -10.84
C GLY A 123 -1.51 -23.10 -10.11
N ALA A 124 -1.47 -22.47 -8.94
CA ALA A 124 -2.66 -22.25 -8.12
C ALA A 124 -3.43 -20.98 -8.54
N GLY A 125 -4.75 -21.01 -8.41
CA GLY A 125 -5.64 -19.84 -8.46
C GLY A 125 -5.56 -18.97 -9.73
N SER A 126 -5.84 -17.66 -9.58
CA SER A 126 -5.99 -16.69 -10.67
C SER A 126 -4.72 -15.87 -10.91
N GLY A 127 -3.57 -16.55 -10.99
CA GLY A 127 -2.28 -15.87 -11.18
C GLY A 127 -2.21 -15.04 -12.47
N VAL A 128 -1.48 -13.93 -12.39
CA VAL A 128 -1.10 -13.12 -13.55
C VAL A 128 0.41 -13.04 -13.63
N PHE A 129 0.99 -12.93 -14.84
CA PHE A 129 2.46 -12.95 -14.96
C PHE A 129 3.15 -11.76 -14.29
N ALA A 130 2.45 -10.64 -14.14
CA ALA A 130 2.93 -9.47 -13.41
C ALA A 130 1.80 -8.86 -12.56
N ALA A 131 2.10 -8.50 -11.31
CA ALA A 131 1.18 -7.79 -10.45
C ALA A 131 1.92 -6.79 -9.55
N THR A 132 1.35 -5.61 -9.39
CA THR A 132 1.85 -4.60 -8.46
C THR A 132 1.23 -4.78 -7.09
N VAL A 133 2.08 -4.87 -6.06
CA VAL A 133 1.66 -4.85 -4.66
C VAL A 133 2.06 -3.52 -4.04
N ALA A 134 1.14 -2.96 -3.26
CA ALA A 134 1.40 -1.79 -2.44
C ALA A 134 1.24 -2.17 -0.97
N ALA A 135 2.21 -1.78 -0.14
CA ALA A 135 2.15 -2.01 1.30
C ALA A 135 2.33 -0.69 2.04
N HIS A 136 1.63 -0.57 3.16
CA HIS A 136 1.71 0.57 4.05
C HIS A 136 1.97 0.09 5.47
N GLY A 137 2.69 0.89 6.24
CA GLY A 137 3.00 0.60 7.63
C GLY A 137 3.37 1.85 8.39
N ALA A 138 3.52 1.72 9.69
CA ALA A 138 4.04 2.79 10.54
C ALA A 138 4.83 2.20 11.70
N PHE A 139 5.84 2.92 12.18
CA PHE A 139 6.54 2.57 13.41
C PHE A 139 7.01 3.82 14.14
N SER A 140 7.43 3.65 15.39
CA SER A 140 8.14 4.66 16.16
C SER A 140 9.32 4.02 16.86
N GLY A 141 10.47 4.70 16.87
CA GLY A 141 11.70 4.20 17.47
C GLY A 141 12.48 5.30 18.17
N THR A 142 13.23 4.94 19.20
CA THR A 142 14.07 5.86 19.99
C THR A 142 15.53 5.93 19.50
N GLY A 143 15.90 5.11 18.52
CA GLY A 143 17.22 5.10 17.89
C GLY A 143 17.13 4.95 16.37
N PRO A 144 18.27 4.99 15.66
CA PRO A 144 18.31 4.70 14.24
C PRO A 144 17.76 3.31 13.94
N THR A 145 16.86 3.21 12.96
CA THR A 145 16.17 1.97 12.60
C THR A 145 16.29 1.73 11.10
N THR A 146 16.76 0.55 10.72
CA THR A 146 16.74 0.11 9.31
C THR A 146 15.35 -0.34 8.94
N VAL A 147 14.77 0.32 7.95
CA VAL A 147 13.51 -0.04 7.31
C VAL A 147 13.80 -0.78 6.02
N SER A 148 13.09 -1.86 5.74
CA SER A 148 13.28 -2.60 4.50
C SER A 148 11.98 -3.10 3.89
N LEU A 149 11.94 -3.11 2.56
CA LEU A 149 10.95 -3.84 1.78
C LEU A 149 11.57 -5.19 1.41
N ARG A 150 10.99 -6.28 1.89
CA ARG A 150 11.44 -7.64 1.58
C ARG A 150 10.34 -8.39 0.87
N CYS A 151 10.66 -9.04 -0.24
CA CYS A 151 9.69 -9.79 -1.03
C CYS A 151 10.10 -11.27 -1.15
N GLY A 152 9.13 -12.17 -1.23
CA GLY A 152 9.36 -13.60 -1.36
C GLY A 152 8.09 -14.33 -1.81
N HIS A 153 8.18 -15.62 -2.06
CA HIS A 153 7.06 -16.46 -2.51
C HIS A 153 7.00 -17.76 -1.73
N ASP A 154 5.87 -18.47 -1.74
CA ASP A 154 5.67 -19.62 -0.83
C ASP A 154 6.34 -20.91 -1.32
N THR A 155 6.34 -21.14 -2.63
CA THR A 155 6.77 -22.43 -3.19
C THR A 155 8.16 -22.34 -3.79
N THR A 156 9.02 -23.34 -3.59
CA THR A 156 10.32 -23.38 -4.27
C THR A 156 10.14 -23.54 -5.79
N ARG A 157 10.91 -22.78 -6.57
CA ARG A 157 10.80 -22.73 -8.04
C ARG A 157 12.13 -23.01 -8.71
N ASN A 158 12.08 -23.45 -9.97
CA ASN A 158 13.28 -23.65 -10.79
C ASN A 158 13.88 -22.32 -11.28
N ARG A 159 13.01 -21.33 -11.53
CA ARG A 159 13.41 -19.97 -11.85
C ARG A 159 12.86 -19.01 -10.81
N ALA A 160 13.73 -18.15 -10.30
CA ALA A 160 13.33 -17.11 -9.37
C ALA A 160 12.38 -16.11 -10.05
N PRO A 161 11.26 -15.74 -9.41
CA PRO A 161 10.56 -14.52 -9.77
C PRO A 161 11.42 -13.30 -9.46
N TYR A 162 10.99 -12.14 -9.93
CA TYR A 162 11.73 -10.90 -9.71
C TYR A 162 10.80 -9.72 -9.43
N VAL A 163 11.38 -8.68 -8.85
CA VAL A 163 10.76 -7.36 -8.78
C VAL A 163 11.27 -6.52 -9.94
N ASP A 164 10.37 -5.96 -10.73
CA ASP A 164 10.71 -5.10 -11.87
C ASP A 164 11.42 -3.80 -11.40
N PRO A 165 12.23 -3.13 -12.25
CA PRO A 165 12.77 -1.82 -11.91
C PRO A 165 11.67 -0.83 -11.54
N GLY A 166 11.96 0.11 -10.65
CA GLY A 166 11.01 1.12 -10.22
C GLY A 166 10.19 0.75 -8.97
N ALA A 167 10.53 -0.34 -8.28
CA ALA A 167 9.99 -0.56 -6.94
C ALA A 167 10.39 0.61 -6.04
N THR A 168 9.48 1.09 -5.19
CA THR A 168 9.70 2.27 -4.35
C THR A 168 9.50 1.96 -2.87
N LEU A 169 10.22 2.70 -2.04
CA LEU A 169 10.05 2.77 -0.60
C LEU A 169 10.06 4.25 -0.21
N TRP A 170 8.93 4.71 0.31
CA TRP A 170 8.69 6.06 0.79
C TRP A 170 8.58 6.03 2.31
N LEU A 171 9.33 6.90 2.97
CA LEU A 171 9.33 7.08 4.40
C LEU A 171 9.03 8.54 4.69
N HIS A 172 7.92 8.79 5.36
CA HIS A 172 7.52 10.12 5.79
C HIS A 172 7.63 10.20 7.31
N ARG A 173 8.43 11.15 7.81
CA ARG A 173 8.50 11.41 9.23
C ARG A 173 7.18 12.00 9.71
N SER A 174 6.61 11.45 10.77
CA SER A 174 5.36 11.93 11.37
C SER A 174 5.58 12.35 12.82
N ASP A 175 4.66 13.15 13.35
CA ASP A 175 4.61 13.53 14.78
C ASP A 175 4.07 12.38 15.68
N GLY A 176 3.85 11.19 15.09
CA GLY A 176 3.35 10.01 15.79
C GLY A 176 1.94 9.58 15.33
N PRO A 177 1.65 8.26 15.30
CA PRO A 177 0.30 7.78 15.08
C PRO A 177 -0.58 8.09 16.30
N GLY A 178 -1.63 8.90 16.11
CA GLY A 178 -2.70 9.06 17.11
C GLY A 178 -2.47 10.10 18.23
N GLN A 179 -1.46 10.97 18.13
CA GLN A 179 -1.39 12.13 19.04
C GLN A 179 -2.31 13.24 18.54
N LEU A 180 -3.26 13.66 19.39
CA LEU A 180 -4.00 14.91 19.19
C LEU A 180 -2.96 16.03 19.13
N LYS A 181 -2.93 16.76 18.01
CA LYS A 181 -2.18 18.02 17.90
C LYS A 181 -2.67 18.92 19.04
N ARG A 182 -1.81 19.16 20.03
CA ARG A 182 -2.07 20.12 21.10
C ARG A 182 -1.78 21.53 20.60
#